data_AF-A0A3C0ZLQ5-F1
#
_entry.id   AF-A0A3C0ZLQ5-F1
#
_cell.length_a   1.000
_cell.length_b   1.000
_cell.length_c   1.000
_cell.angle_alpha   90.00
_cell.angle_beta   90.00
_cell.angle_gamma   90.00
#
_symmetry.space_group_name_H-M   'P 1'
#
loop_
_entity.id
_entity.type
_entity.pdbx_description
1 polymer ?
#
loop_
_entity_poly.entity_id
_entity_poly.type
_entity_poly.pdbx_seq_one_letter_code
_entity_poly.pdbx_strand_id
1 'polypeptide(L)'
;MRCLPHDDLIESTNGYPVRCPMPDHPAVRGIDWSTIPPLLGFNECRVRDGCDVLVEIQDRETWHPLLAARPWGNGRVTCWMSGASPHWGINFIKWSLYQRFWHQLFSS
;
A
#
# COMPACT_ATOMS: atom_id res chain seq x y z
N MET A 1 5.88 -10.71 1.41
CA MET A 1 5.28 -10.41 2.72
C MET A 1 5.06 -11.68 3.51
N ARG A 2 5.07 -11.58 4.84
CA ARG A 2 4.71 -12.67 5.76
C ARG A 2 3.55 -12.18 6.62
N CYS A 3 2.38 -12.80 6.45
CA CYS A 3 1.20 -12.56 7.28
C CYS A 3 1.46 -12.99 8.73
N LEU A 4 0.75 -12.37 9.68
CA LEU A 4 0.81 -12.74 11.08
C LEU A 4 0.01 -14.04 11.33
N PRO A 5 0.33 -14.80 12.40
CA PRO A 5 -0.41 -16.01 12.74
C PRO A 5 -1.77 -15.74 13.41
N HIS A 6 -2.16 -14.46 13.56
CA HIS A 6 -3.42 -14.00 14.16
C HIS A 6 -4.07 -12.97 13.23
N ASP A 7 -5.27 -12.51 13.59
CA ASP A 7 -5.96 -11.43 12.87
C ASP A 7 -5.03 -10.20 12.75
N ASP A 8 -4.74 -9.82 11.52
CA ASP A 8 -3.81 -8.75 11.18
C ASP A 8 -4.53 -7.45 10.78
N LEU A 9 -5.85 -7.39 10.98
CA LEU A 9 -6.65 -6.22 10.69
C LEU A 9 -6.40 -5.08 11.68
N ILE A 10 -5.97 -3.93 11.16
CA ILE A 10 -5.92 -2.65 11.88
C ILE A 10 -6.97 -1.71 11.27
N GLU A 11 -7.97 -1.29 12.05
CA GLU A 11 -9.05 -0.37 11.63
C GLU A 11 -9.05 0.96 12.39
N SER A 12 -9.30 2.07 11.68
CA SER A 12 -9.45 3.40 12.28
C SER A 12 -10.35 4.29 11.44
N THR A 13 -11.20 5.07 12.11
CA THR A 13 -12.07 6.09 11.49
C THR A 13 -11.35 7.42 11.23
N ASN A 14 -10.19 7.65 11.86
CA ASN A 14 -9.42 8.89 11.72
C ASN A 14 -8.52 8.91 10.47
N GLY A 15 -8.45 7.79 9.73
CA GLY A 15 -7.48 7.61 8.65
C GLY A 15 -6.05 7.46 9.16
N TYR A 16 -5.16 7.05 8.27
CA TYR A 16 -3.74 6.84 8.59
C TYR A 16 -2.85 7.70 7.69
N PRO A 17 -1.76 8.27 8.23
CA PRO A 17 -0.72 8.90 7.42
C PRO A 17 -0.10 7.88 6.44
N VAL A 18 0.16 8.33 5.21
CA VAL A 18 0.79 7.52 4.16
C VAL A 18 2.03 8.23 3.63
N ARG A 19 3.09 7.47 3.36
CA ARG A 19 4.31 8.00 2.71
C ARG A 19 4.86 7.03 1.67
N CYS A 20 5.66 7.57 0.75
CA CYS A 20 6.33 6.80 -0.29
C CYS A 20 7.86 6.97 -0.13
N PRO A 21 8.55 6.02 0.53
CA PRO A 21 10.00 6.12 0.74
C PRO A 21 10.80 5.91 -0.56
N MET A 22 10.21 5.38 -1.61
CA MET A 22 10.85 5.12 -2.91
C MET A 22 10.09 5.81 -4.06
N PRO A 23 10.03 7.16 -4.09
CA PRO A 23 9.19 7.90 -5.02
C PRO A 23 9.63 7.73 -6.48
N ASP A 24 10.87 7.33 -6.76
CA ASP A 24 11.37 7.12 -8.12
C ASP A 24 11.10 5.72 -8.68
N HIS A 25 10.57 4.79 -7.87
CA HIS A 25 10.30 3.43 -8.32
C HIS A 25 9.23 3.43 -9.44
N PRO A 26 9.45 2.73 -10.58
CA PRO A 26 8.56 2.79 -11.75
C PRO A 26 7.07 2.55 -11.45
N ALA A 27 6.77 1.68 -10.48
CA ALA A 27 5.40 1.39 -10.06
C ALA A 27 4.65 2.53 -9.35
N VAL A 28 5.36 3.52 -8.80
CA VAL A 28 4.78 4.60 -7.97
C VAL A 28 5.24 6.01 -8.34
N ARG A 29 6.19 6.14 -9.28
CA ARG A 29 6.72 7.44 -9.68
C ARG A 29 5.66 8.42 -10.15
N GLY A 30 5.76 9.65 -9.65
CA GLY A 30 4.84 10.75 -9.97
C GLY A 30 3.40 10.55 -9.48
N ILE A 31 3.15 9.59 -8.58
CA ILE A 31 1.89 9.49 -7.82
C ILE A 31 2.02 10.39 -6.59
N ASP A 32 1.08 11.32 -6.42
CA ASP A 32 1.05 12.20 -5.26
C ASP A 32 0.31 11.55 -4.09
N TRP A 33 1.06 10.84 -3.25
CA TRP A 33 0.55 10.13 -2.08
C TRP A 33 -0.01 11.05 -1.00
N SER A 34 0.30 12.37 -1.01
CA SER A 34 -0.31 13.30 -0.06
C SER A 34 -1.81 13.51 -0.30
N THR A 35 -2.28 13.20 -1.52
CA THR A 35 -3.68 13.32 -1.92
C THR A 35 -4.47 12.03 -1.69
N ILE A 36 -3.82 10.95 -1.23
CA ILE A 36 -4.52 9.70 -0.97
C ILE A 36 -5.59 9.96 0.09
N PRO A 37 -6.84 9.53 -0.13
CA PRO A 37 -7.86 9.68 0.88
C PRO A 37 -7.55 8.79 2.09
N PRO A 38 -8.14 9.11 3.26
CA PRO A 38 -8.06 8.25 4.44
C PRO A 38 -8.37 6.79 4.10
N LEU A 39 -7.39 5.92 4.33
CA LEU A 39 -7.59 4.48 4.35
C LEU A 39 -8.10 4.10 5.74
N LEU A 40 -9.12 3.24 5.79
CA LEU A 40 -9.79 2.89 7.05
C LEU A 40 -9.28 1.60 7.68
N GLY A 41 -8.47 0.84 6.94
CA GLY A 41 -7.76 -0.31 7.50
C GLY A 41 -6.79 -0.93 6.53
N PHE A 42 -5.87 -1.72 7.09
CA PHE A 42 -4.87 -2.49 6.35
C PHE A 42 -4.50 -3.77 7.11
N ASN A 43 -3.94 -4.73 6.39
CA ASN A 43 -3.38 -5.95 6.97
C ASN A 43 -1.93 -5.71 7.42
N GLU A 44 -1.64 -5.93 8.69
CA GLU A 44 -0.28 -5.88 9.22
C GLU A 44 0.55 -7.06 8.68
N CYS A 45 1.73 -6.77 8.14
CA CYS A 45 2.61 -7.78 7.56
C CYS A 45 4.07 -7.49 7.88
N ARG A 46 4.86 -8.56 8.00
CA ARG A 46 6.32 -8.45 8.05
C ARG A 46 6.91 -8.45 6.63
N VAL A 47 7.80 -7.51 6.38
CA VAL A 47 8.61 -7.44 5.16
C VAL A 47 9.51 -8.68 5.11
N ARG A 48 9.61 -9.31 3.93
CA ARG A 48 10.54 -10.41 3.68
C ARG A 48 11.81 -9.84 3.06
N ASP A 49 12.94 -10.49 3.27
CA ASP A 49 14.20 -10.11 2.63
C ASP A 49 14.04 -10.03 1.10
N GLY A 50 14.64 -9.01 0.49
CA GLY A 50 14.56 -8.73 -0.95
C GLY A 50 13.23 -8.12 -1.41
N CYS A 51 12.41 -7.59 -0.50
CA CYS A 51 11.24 -6.78 -0.84
C CYS A 51 11.55 -5.28 -0.73
N ASP A 52 11.20 -4.55 -1.78
CA ASP A 52 11.15 -3.08 -1.75
C ASP A 52 9.80 -2.65 -1.16
N VAL A 53 9.84 -1.84 -0.10
CA VAL A 53 8.64 -1.22 0.46
C VAL A 53 8.44 0.12 -0.26
N LEU A 54 7.44 0.17 -1.13
CA LEU A 54 7.20 1.32 -1.99
C LEU A 54 6.33 2.37 -1.31
N VAL A 55 5.41 1.93 -0.46
CA VAL A 55 4.47 2.78 0.27
C VAL A 55 4.30 2.25 1.68
N GLU A 56 4.24 3.14 2.65
CA GLU A 56 4.04 2.83 4.06
C GLU A 56 2.84 3.58 4.61
N ILE A 57 2.19 2.98 5.59
CA ILE A 57 1.07 3.51 6.35
C ILE A 57 1.43 3.51 7.83
N GLN A 58 1.12 4.60 8.54
CA GLN A 58 1.45 4.72 9.95
C GLN A 58 0.24 4.35 10.81
N ASP A 59 0.40 3.37 11.70
CA ASP A 59 -0.49 3.19 12.84
C ASP A 59 0.25 3.56 14.12
N ARG A 60 -0.35 4.46 14.92
CA ARG A 60 0.26 5.07 16.11
C ARG A 60 1.64 5.67 15.77
N GLU A 61 2.72 5.05 16.22
CA GLU A 61 4.11 5.50 16.01
C GLU A 61 4.89 4.56 15.09
N THR A 62 4.25 3.53 14.52
CA THR A 62 4.90 2.50 13.71
C THR A 62 4.51 2.63 12.25
N TRP A 63 5.50 2.60 11.36
CA TRP A 63 5.28 2.52 9.92
C TRP A 63 5.19 1.07 9.48
N HIS A 64 4.09 0.73 8.84
CA HIS A 64 3.80 -0.58 8.28
C HIS A 64 3.84 -0.51 6.76
N PRO A 65 4.25 -1.60 6.08
CA PRO A 65 4.25 -1.61 4.63
C PRO A 65 2.82 -1.65 4.09
N LEU A 66 2.47 -0.66 3.26
CA LEU A 66 1.18 -0.58 2.57
C LEU A 66 1.26 -1.16 1.16
N LEU A 67 2.38 -0.92 0.47
CA LEU A 67 2.71 -1.51 -0.82
C LEU A 67 4.15 -2.02 -0.79
N ALA A 68 4.35 -3.29 -1.11
CA ALA A 68 5.68 -3.83 -1.36
C ALA A 68 5.76 -4.54 -2.69
N ALA A 69 6.96 -4.57 -3.26
CA ALA A 69 7.29 -5.26 -4.48
C ALA A 69 8.52 -6.14 -4.29
N ARG A 70 8.62 -7.23 -5.05
CA ARG A 70 9.86 -8.01 -5.17
C ARG A 70 10.02 -8.61 -6.55
N PRO A 71 11.24 -8.71 -7.08
CA PRO A 71 11.50 -9.52 -8.26
C PRO A 71 11.22 -11.00 -7.98
N TRP A 72 10.69 -11.70 -8.98
CA TRP A 72 10.50 -13.15 -8.96
C TRP A 72 10.64 -13.72 -10.37
N GLY A 73 11.78 -14.38 -10.63
CA GLY A 73 12.15 -14.78 -12.00
C GLY A 73 12.26 -13.56 -12.92
N ASN A 74 11.63 -13.63 -14.09
CA ASN A 74 11.56 -12.52 -15.05
C ASN A 74 10.38 -11.55 -14.78
N GLY A 75 9.68 -11.72 -13.66
CA GLY A 75 8.53 -10.90 -13.30
C GLY A 75 8.70 -10.22 -11.94
N ARG A 76 7.62 -9.60 -11.47
CA ARG A 76 7.54 -8.94 -10.17
C ARG A 76 6.27 -9.37 -9.45
N VAL A 77 6.36 -9.56 -8.13
CA VAL A 77 5.22 -9.80 -7.25
C VAL A 77 5.02 -8.56 -6.39
N THR A 78 3.78 -8.09 -6.31
CA THR A 78 3.39 -6.94 -5.48
C THR A 78 2.37 -7.37 -4.43
N CYS A 79 2.37 -6.69 -3.29
CA CYS A 79 1.38 -6.86 -2.23
C CYS A 79 0.86 -5.49 -1.79
N TRP A 80 -0.43 -5.25 -1.97
CA TRP A 80 -1.16 -4.09 -1.48
C TRP A 80 -1.97 -4.49 -0.24
N MET A 81 -1.76 -3.81 0.89
CA MET A 81 -2.28 -4.25 2.19
C MET A 81 -3.61 -3.64 2.61
N SER A 82 -4.13 -2.67 1.86
CA SER A 82 -5.44 -2.08 2.14
C SER A 82 -6.51 -2.71 1.26
N GLY A 83 -7.74 -2.79 1.76
CA GLY A 83 -8.86 -3.29 0.98
C GLY A 83 -9.22 -2.40 -0.22
N ALA A 84 -9.60 -3.03 -1.33
CA ALA A 84 -10.38 -2.41 -2.41
C ALA A 84 -11.90 -2.53 -2.19
N SER A 85 -12.33 -3.06 -1.03
CA SER A 85 -13.72 -3.34 -0.69
C SER A 85 -14.47 -2.07 -0.23
N PRO A 86 -15.75 -1.87 -0.58
CA PRO A 86 -16.50 -0.62 -0.34
C PRO A 86 -16.46 -0.08 1.10
N HIS A 87 -16.41 -0.96 2.11
CA HIS A 87 -16.38 -0.56 3.52
C HIS A 87 -15.13 0.26 3.89
N TRP A 88 -13.95 -0.08 3.35
CA TRP A 88 -12.70 0.70 3.52
C TRP A 88 -12.29 1.48 2.26
N GLY A 89 -12.88 1.13 1.11
CA GLY A 89 -12.41 1.48 -0.22
C GLY A 89 -13.29 2.50 -0.95
N ILE A 90 -14.45 2.91 -0.43
CA ILE A 90 -15.27 3.96 -1.08
C ILE A 90 -14.46 5.24 -1.31
N ASN A 91 -13.65 5.64 -0.33
CA ASN A 91 -12.82 6.84 -0.49
C ASN A 91 -11.67 6.57 -1.46
N PHE A 92 -10.98 5.43 -1.32
CA PHE A 92 -9.87 5.05 -2.19
C PHE A 92 -10.27 4.94 -3.67
N ILE A 93 -11.42 4.34 -3.98
CA ILE A 93 -11.96 4.24 -5.34
C ILE A 93 -12.26 5.62 -5.93
N LYS A 94 -12.65 6.60 -5.10
CA LYS A 94 -12.91 7.99 -5.52
C LYS A 94 -11.65 8.83 -5.65
N TRP A 95 -10.48 8.31 -5.27
CA TRP A 95 -9.22 9.04 -5.43
C TRP A 95 -8.95 9.29 -6.91
N SER A 96 -8.64 10.55 -7.26
CA SER A 96 -8.40 10.96 -8.65
C SER A 96 -7.26 10.18 -9.32
N LEU A 97 -6.32 9.66 -8.55
CA LEU A 97 -5.18 8.87 -9.03
C LEU A 97 -5.42 7.35 -8.98
N TYR A 98 -6.58 6.87 -8.53
CA TYR A 98 -6.86 5.43 -8.35
C TYR A 98 -6.57 4.60 -9.61
N GLN A 99 -7.13 5.00 -10.76
CA GLN A 99 -6.94 4.30 -12.03
C GLN A 99 -5.47 4.34 -12.47
N ARG A 100 -4.84 5.51 -12.37
CA ARG A 100 -3.43 5.69 -12.73
C ARG A 100 -2.52 4.81 -11.88
N PHE A 101 -2.75 4.76 -10.57
CA PHE A 101 -2.01 3.92 -9.63
C PHE A 101 -2.08 2.45 -10.05
N TRP A 102 -3.28 1.89 -10.24
CA TRP A 102 -3.42 0.48 -10.60
C TRP A 102 -2.84 0.16 -11.98
N HIS A 103 -3.09 0.99 -12.99
CA HIS A 103 -2.50 0.81 -14.31
C HIS A 103 -0.97 0.82 -14.25
N GLN A 104 -0.38 1.76 -13.52
CA GLN A 104 1.06 1.87 -13.38
C GLN A 104 1.65 0.69 -12.60
N LEU A 105 0.99 0.22 -11.53
CA LEU A 105 1.43 -0.93 -10.76
C LEU A 105 1.49 -2.21 -11.60
N PHE A 106 0.52 -2.42 -12.50
CA PHE A 106 0.46 -3.60 -13.36
C PHE A 106 1.32 -3.50 -14.62
N SER A 107 1.71 -2.29 -15.04
CA SER A 107 2.45 -2.07 -16.30
C SER A 107 3.95 -1.77 -16.11
N SER A 108 4.41 -1.63 -14.87
CA SER A 108 5.80 -1.24 -14.52
C SER A 108 6.75 -2.40 -14.40
#